data_AF-A0AAU9TR27-F1
#
_entry.id   AF-A0AAU9TR27-F1
#
_cell.length_a   1.000
_cell.length_b   1.000
_cell.length_c   1.000
_cell.angle_alpha   90.00
_cell.angle_beta   90.00
_cell.angle_gamma   90.00
#
_symmetry.space_group_name_H-M   'P 1'
#
loop_
_entity.id
_entity.type
_entity.pdbx_description
1 polymer ?
#
loop_
_entity_poly.entity_id
_entity_poly.type
_entity_poly.pdbx_seq_one_letter_code
_entity_poly.pdbx_strand_id
1 'polypeptide(L)'
;MFGKQNDCLHAAVTSLTKNQAEHYDKYDCLRRLPDDVRTCRNYAYLQEIYDAVRATDSVSTKDFMAKLGEYLILTAFSHNCRLERAFKCLGTDLTEFLTTLDSVHDVLHDQDDALKDESTENEAAFVCTTSHAGRIQLHLTTESEPVAYLLVGCLKAIAMRLYDTQTDIRLMSYSNDPRRFRYDITVLPLHQRLKEDNCEAASDAVSLATSNNVNDLRIGVASFCKAFPWHFVTDKRLELVQLGM
;
A
#
# COMPACT_ATOMS: atom_id res chain seq x y z
N MET A 1 13.72 6.10 -16.80
CA MET A 1 13.24 5.17 -15.78
C MET A 1 11.81 4.68 -16.05
N PHE A 2 10.94 5.48 -16.68
CA PHE A 2 9.53 5.18 -16.99
C PHE A 2 9.24 3.95 -17.91
N GLY A 3 10.19 3.51 -18.74
CA GLY A 3 9.97 2.37 -19.64
C GLY A 3 9.68 1.04 -18.92
N LYS A 4 10.32 0.80 -17.76
CA LYS A 4 10.11 -0.42 -16.97
C LYS A 4 8.71 -0.47 -16.33
N GLN A 5 8.14 0.68 -15.97
CA GLN A 5 6.81 0.75 -15.37
C GLN A 5 5.72 0.39 -16.38
N ASN A 6 5.87 0.86 -17.62
CA ASN A 6 4.96 0.56 -18.72
C ASN A 6 5.02 -0.91 -19.15
N ASP A 7 6.20 -1.54 -19.12
CA ASP A 7 6.34 -2.98 -19.38
C ASP A 7 5.54 -3.82 -18.37
N CYS A 8 5.64 -3.51 -17.08
CA CYS A 8 4.88 -4.20 -16.03
C CYS A 8 3.37 -3.99 -16.20
N LEU A 9 2.93 -2.78 -16.51
CA LEU A 9 1.52 -2.49 -16.80
C LEU A 9 1.01 -3.25 -18.02
N HIS A 10 1.80 -3.31 -19.11
CA HIS A 10 1.40 -4.03 -20.32
C HIS A 10 1.29 -5.54 -20.08
N ALA A 11 2.23 -6.13 -19.33
CA ALA A 11 2.14 -7.52 -18.90
C ALA A 11 0.88 -7.78 -18.06
N ALA A 12 0.58 -6.90 -17.10
CA ALA A 12 -0.59 -7.00 -16.24
C ALA A 12 -1.91 -6.91 -17.02
N VAL A 13 -2.05 -5.94 -17.93
CA VAL A 13 -3.23 -5.81 -18.81
C VAL A 13 -3.40 -7.06 -19.66
N THR A 14 -2.32 -7.54 -20.27
CA THR A 14 -2.34 -8.75 -21.12
C THR A 14 -2.76 -9.99 -20.33
N SER A 15 -2.27 -10.15 -19.10
CA SER A 15 -2.67 -11.25 -18.22
C SER A 15 -4.14 -11.14 -17.79
N LEU A 16 -4.62 -9.92 -17.49
CA LEU A 16 -6.01 -9.68 -17.10
C LEU A 16 -6.98 -10.01 -18.23
N THR A 17 -6.71 -9.55 -19.45
CA THR A 17 -7.57 -9.80 -20.62
C THR A 17 -7.57 -11.26 -21.05
N LYS A 18 -6.43 -11.97 -20.93
CA LYS A 18 -6.33 -13.41 -21.22
C LYS A 18 -7.09 -14.27 -20.19
N ASN A 19 -6.98 -13.96 -18.91
CA ASN A 19 -7.65 -14.74 -17.85
C ASN A 19 -9.17 -14.54 -17.81
N GLN A 20 -9.68 -13.45 -18.37
CA GLN A 20 -11.12 -13.21 -18.51
C GLN A 20 -11.63 -13.50 -19.93
N ALA A 21 -11.09 -14.53 -20.58
CA ALA A 21 -11.43 -14.91 -21.95
C ALA A 21 -12.94 -15.13 -22.20
N GLU A 22 -13.73 -15.47 -21.19
CA GLU A 22 -15.19 -15.59 -21.28
C GLU A 22 -15.92 -14.24 -21.41
N HIS A 23 -15.23 -13.13 -21.14
CA HIS A 23 -15.72 -11.75 -21.26
C HIS A 23 -14.83 -10.92 -22.18
N TYR A 24 -14.20 -11.54 -23.17
CA TYR A 24 -13.23 -10.90 -24.05
C TYR A 24 -13.82 -9.67 -24.79
N ASP A 25 -15.07 -9.76 -25.25
CA ASP A 25 -15.80 -8.68 -25.92
C ASP A 25 -15.93 -7.42 -25.05
N LYS A 26 -15.85 -7.58 -23.72
CA LYS A 26 -15.95 -6.50 -22.74
C LYS A 26 -14.72 -5.59 -22.74
N TYR A 27 -13.58 -6.05 -23.27
CA TYR A 27 -12.29 -5.36 -23.24
C TYR A 27 -11.77 -4.99 -24.63
N ASP A 28 -12.63 -5.02 -25.66
CA ASP A 28 -12.27 -4.66 -27.02
C ASP A 28 -11.76 -3.21 -27.16
N CYS A 29 -12.13 -2.32 -26.24
CA CYS A 29 -11.60 -0.96 -26.16
C CYS A 29 -10.08 -0.92 -25.97
N LEU A 30 -9.48 -1.96 -25.37
CA LEU A 30 -8.04 -2.06 -25.11
C LEU A 30 -7.24 -2.53 -26.34
N ARG A 31 -7.89 -3.04 -27.40
CA ARG A 31 -7.21 -3.42 -28.66
C ARG A 31 -6.58 -2.24 -29.40
N ARG A 32 -7.00 -1.01 -29.07
CA ARG A 32 -6.47 0.23 -29.65
C ARG A 32 -5.15 0.68 -29.01
N LEU A 33 -4.76 0.05 -27.90
CA LEU A 33 -3.51 0.37 -27.22
C LEU A 33 -2.32 -0.19 -28.00
N PRO A 34 -1.16 0.49 -27.96
CA PRO A 34 0.04 0.02 -28.66
C PRO A 34 0.55 -1.30 -28.07
N ASP A 35 0.87 -2.25 -28.95
CA ASP A 35 1.43 -3.55 -28.59
C ASP A 35 2.89 -3.46 -28.07
N ASP A 36 3.63 -2.41 -28.44
CA ASP A 36 5.01 -2.19 -27.99
C ASP A 36 5.17 -0.83 -27.28
N VAL A 37 4.96 -0.86 -25.96
CA VAL A 37 5.06 0.34 -25.11
C VAL A 37 6.52 0.77 -24.85
N ARG A 38 7.52 -0.04 -25.25
CA ARG A 38 8.95 0.26 -25.04
C ARG A 38 9.47 1.36 -25.94
N THR A 39 8.83 1.55 -27.09
CA THR A 39 9.20 2.56 -28.09
C THR A 39 8.68 3.96 -27.73
N CYS A 40 7.67 4.05 -26.87
CA CYS A 40 7.03 5.32 -26.51
C CYS A 40 7.66 5.93 -25.23
N ARG A 41 8.55 6.91 -25.39
CA ARG A 41 9.09 7.69 -24.25
C ARG A 41 8.00 8.57 -23.64
N ASN A 42 7.88 8.58 -22.32
CA ASN A 42 6.91 9.38 -21.55
C ASN A 42 5.44 9.13 -21.92
N TYR A 43 5.12 7.93 -22.40
CA TYR A 43 3.74 7.56 -22.71
C TYR A 43 2.95 7.32 -21.42
N ALA A 44 1.88 8.10 -21.24
CA ALA A 44 0.96 8.01 -20.11
C ALA A 44 0.04 6.78 -20.25
N TYR A 45 0.65 5.59 -20.34
CA TYR A 45 -0.05 4.36 -20.70
C TYR A 45 -1.21 4.03 -19.76
N LEU A 46 -1.01 4.26 -18.46
CA LEU A 46 -2.05 4.07 -17.45
C LEU A 46 -3.27 4.99 -17.67
N GLN A 47 -3.03 6.23 -18.12
CA GLN A 47 -4.09 7.20 -18.41
C GLN A 47 -4.89 6.77 -19.65
N GLU A 48 -4.21 6.32 -20.70
CA GLU A 48 -4.85 5.81 -21.92
C GLU A 48 -5.70 4.55 -21.65
N ILE A 49 -5.21 3.63 -20.82
CA ILE A 49 -5.98 2.47 -20.36
C ILE A 49 -7.23 2.94 -19.63
N TYR A 50 -7.08 3.88 -18.69
CA TYR A 50 -8.19 4.41 -17.91
C TYR A 50 -9.24 5.09 -18.81
N ASP A 51 -8.81 5.92 -19.76
CA ASP A 51 -9.70 6.64 -20.68
C ASP A 51 -10.43 5.69 -21.64
N ALA A 52 -9.74 4.66 -22.16
CA ALA A 52 -10.35 3.64 -23.01
C ALA A 52 -11.43 2.84 -22.27
N VAL A 53 -11.19 2.47 -21.01
CA VAL A 53 -12.16 1.73 -20.19
C VAL A 53 -13.30 2.64 -19.76
N ARG A 54 -13.01 3.90 -19.39
CA ARG A 54 -14.03 4.90 -19.02
C ARG A 54 -14.97 5.23 -20.18
N ALA A 55 -14.48 5.20 -21.42
CA ALA A 55 -15.31 5.38 -22.61
C ALA A 55 -16.23 4.19 -22.91
N THR A 56 -16.17 3.11 -22.13
CA THR A 56 -16.92 1.87 -22.34
C THR A 56 -17.92 1.65 -21.21
N ASP A 57 -19.23 1.63 -21.52
CA ASP A 57 -20.29 1.49 -20.49
C ASP A 57 -20.41 0.08 -19.88
N SER A 58 -19.74 -0.92 -20.46
CA SER A 58 -19.89 -2.32 -20.04
C SER A 58 -19.13 -2.65 -18.75
N VAL A 59 -18.08 -1.91 -18.41
CA VAL A 59 -17.20 -2.17 -17.25
C VAL A 59 -17.17 -0.97 -16.32
N SER A 60 -17.30 -1.20 -15.02
CA SER A 60 -16.94 -0.21 -14.00
C SER A 60 -15.44 0.08 -14.08
N THR A 61 -15.06 1.30 -14.46
CA THR A 61 -13.66 1.73 -14.58
C THR A 61 -12.90 1.51 -13.27
N LYS A 62 -13.53 1.81 -12.12
CA LYS A 62 -12.93 1.63 -10.79
C LYS A 62 -12.60 0.16 -10.52
N ASP A 63 -13.53 -0.74 -10.83
CA ASP A 63 -13.33 -2.18 -10.62
C ASP A 63 -12.30 -2.76 -11.58
N PHE A 64 -12.26 -2.26 -12.82
CA PHE A 64 -11.22 -2.64 -13.78
C PHE A 64 -9.84 -2.22 -13.29
N MET A 65 -9.67 -0.97 -12.86
CA MET A 65 -8.38 -0.47 -12.37
C MET A 65 -7.94 -1.22 -11.11
N ALA A 66 -8.85 -1.53 -10.19
CA ALA A 66 -8.53 -2.39 -9.05
C ALA A 66 -8.07 -3.78 -9.51
N LYS A 67 -8.78 -4.44 -10.44
CA LYS A 67 -8.33 -5.72 -11.00
C LYS A 67 -6.96 -5.62 -11.69
N LEU A 68 -6.71 -4.54 -12.42
CA LEU A 68 -5.42 -4.30 -13.05
C LEU A 68 -4.31 -4.18 -11.99
N GLY A 69 -4.57 -3.50 -10.88
CA GLY A 69 -3.64 -3.36 -9.76
C GLY A 69 -3.30 -4.70 -9.10
N GLU A 70 -4.28 -5.59 -8.96
CA GLU A 70 -4.04 -6.96 -8.49
C GLU A 70 -3.10 -7.71 -9.42
N TYR A 71 -3.40 -7.70 -10.73
CA TYR A 71 -2.58 -8.37 -11.74
C TYR A 71 -1.18 -7.78 -11.85
N LEU A 72 -1.01 -6.47 -11.59
CA LEU A 72 0.30 -5.84 -11.55
C LEU A 72 1.18 -6.45 -10.45
N ILE A 73 0.66 -6.64 -9.24
CA ILE A 73 1.40 -7.29 -8.15
C ILE A 73 1.66 -8.77 -8.48
N LEU A 74 0.65 -9.49 -8.98
CA LEU A 74 0.78 -10.91 -9.31
C LEU A 74 1.85 -11.16 -10.39
N THR A 75 1.85 -10.35 -11.44
CA THR A 75 2.85 -10.44 -12.51
C THR A 75 4.23 -10.01 -12.01
N ALA A 76 4.33 -8.92 -11.24
CA ALA A 76 5.58 -8.45 -10.68
C ALA A 76 6.25 -9.49 -9.76
N PHE A 77 5.49 -10.15 -8.89
CA PHE A 77 6.02 -11.21 -8.02
C PHE A 77 6.38 -12.48 -8.81
N SER A 78 5.59 -12.84 -9.82
CA SER A 78 5.89 -14.01 -10.67
C SER A 78 7.17 -13.84 -11.49
N HIS A 79 7.45 -12.63 -11.97
CA HIS A 79 8.64 -12.34 -12.77
C HIS A 79 9.86 -11.96 -11.94
N ASN A 80 9.67 -11.52 -10.69
CA ASN A 80 10.76 -11.05 -9.84
C ASN A 80 10.59 -11.49 -8.38
N CYS A 81 11.09 -12.69 -8.08
CA CYS A 81 11.09 -13.23 -6.70
C CYS A 81 11.86 -12.36 -5.69
N ARG A 82 12.77 -11.49 -6.14
CA ARG A 82 13.45 -10.54 -5.25
C ARG A 82 12.52 -9.43 -4.78
N LEU A 83 11.57 -9.02 -5.62
CA LEU A 83 10.59 -7.99 -5.27
C LEU A 83 9.65 -8.48 -4.18
N GLU A 84 9.14 -9.71 -4.30
CA GLU A 84 8.32 -10.34 -3.26
C GLU A 84 9.07 -10.39 -1.93
N ARG A 85 10.34 -10.81 -1.94
CA ARG A 85 11.18 -10.83 -0.73
C ARG A 85 11.39 -9.44 -0.15
N ALA A 86 11.65 -8.44 -0.98
CA ALA A 86 11.81 -7.07 -0.52
C ALA A 86 10.53 -6.54 0.15
N PHE A 87 9.36 -6.83 -0.42
CA PHE A 87 8.08 -6.43 0.16
C PHE A 87 7.81 -7.14 1.49
N LYS A 88 8.14 -8.44 1.61
CA LYS A 88 8.06 -9.18 2.88
C LYS A 88 8.95 -8.61 3.98
N CYS A 89 10.06 -7.96 3.63
CA CYS A 89 10.94 -7.32 4.61
C CYS A 89 10.35 -6.02 5.19
N LEU A 90 9.29 -5.46 4.61
CA LEU A 90 8.68 -4.22 5.08
C LEU A 90 7.72 -4.42 6.26
N GLY A 91 7.33 -5.65 6.58
CA GLY A 91 6.45 -5.89 7.72
C GLY A 91 6.00 -7.35 7.80
N THR A 92 5.64 -7.80 8.99
CA THR A 92 5.13 -9.15 9.25
C THR A 92 3.61 -9.26 9.08
N ASP A 93 2.92 -8.13 9.10
CA ASP A 93 1.51 -7.99 8.70
C ASP A 93 1.28 -6.76 7.81
N LEU A 94 0.04 -6.58 7.33
CA LEU A 94 -0.32 -5.48 6.43
C LEU A 94 -0.18 -4.10 7.10
N THR A 95 -0.40 -4.01 8.41
CA THR A 95 -0.30 -2.77 9.18
C THR A 95 1.15 -2.30 9.26
N GLU A 96 2.05 -3.21 9.63
CA GLU A 96 3.50 -2.97 9.67
C GLU A 96 4.03 -2.65 8.28
N PHE A 97 3.58 -3.38 7.26
CA PHE A 97 3.94 -3.14 5.87
C PHE A 97 3.62 -1.71 5.45
N LEU A 98 2.38 -1.25 5.68
CA LEU A 98 1.95 0.08 5.24
C LEU A 98 2.61 1.20 6.04
N THR A 99 2.82 0.99 7.34
CA THR A 99 3.51 1.98 8.20
C THR A 99 4.99 2.09 7.83
N THR A 100 5.64 0.98 7.47
CA THR A 100 7.04 0.99 7.02
C THR A 100 7.17 1.55 5.61
N LEU A 101 6.22 1.24 4.72
CA LEU A 101 6.18 1.78 3.35
C LEU A 101 6.06 3.30 3.37
N ASP A 102 5.27 3.85 4.30
CA ASP A 102 5.14 5.29 4.57
C ASP A 102 6.52 5.91 4.88
N SER A 103 7.23 5.34 5.86
CA SER A 103 8.57 5.80 6.24
C SER A 103 9.60 5.69 5.12
N VAL A 104 9.52 4.64 4.29
CA VAL A 104 10.41 4.47 3.12
C VAL A 104 10.09 5.50 2.04
N HIS A 105 8.80 5.77 1.80
CA HIS A 105 8.36 6.74 0.82
C HIS A 105 8.86 8.15 1.18
N ASP A 106 8.76 8.55 2.45
CA ASP A 106 9.25 9.83 2.94
C ASP A 106 10.76 10.01 2.67
N VAL A 107 11.58 8.98 2.96
CA VAL A 107 13.03 9.04 2.72
C VAL A 107 13.38 9.13 1.23
N LEU A 108 12.62 8.43 0.36
CA LEU A 108 12.84 8.50 -1.08
C LEU A 108 12.45 9.87 -1.65
N HIS A 109 11.38 10.46 -1.11
CA HIS A 109 10.94 11.80 -1.50
C HIS A 109 11.99 12.86 -1.15
N ASP A 110 12.56 12.80 0.05
CA ASP A 110 13.62 13.71 0.51
C ASP A 110 14.90 13.62 -0.35
N GLN A 111 15.20 12.45 -0.93
CA GLN A 111 16.35 12.27 -1.82
C GLN A 111 16.15 12.91 -3.20
N ASP A 112 14.91 12.93 -3.71
CA ASP A 112 14.56 13.53 -4.99
C ASP A 112 14.40 15.06 -4.90
N ASP A 113 14.14 15.61 -3.70
CA ASP A 113 13.92 17.03 -3.45
C ASP A 113 15.19 17.88 -3.25
N ALA A 114 16.38 17.28 -3.21
CA ALA A 114 17.66 18.03 -3.23
C ALA A 114 17.84 18.91 -4.50
N LEU A 115 16.90 18.85 -5.44
CA LEU A 115 16.87 19.60 -6.70
C LEU A 115 15.58 20.43 -6.91
N LYS A 116 14.64 20.50 -5.93
CA LYS A 116 13.37 21.24 -6.09
C LYS A 116 13.27 22.47 -5.17
N ASP A 117 12.66 23.51 -5.71
CA ASP A 117 12.53 24.85 -5.12
C ASP A 117 11.60 24.84 -3.88
N GLU A 118 11.99 25.52 -2.80
CA GLU A 118 11.35 25.54 -1.46
C GLU A 118 9.92 26.15 -1.41
N SER A 119 9.27 26.38 -2.56
CA SER A 119 8.00 27.10 -2.68
C SER A 119 6.78 26.23 -2.93
N THR A 120 6.95 24.91 -3.07
CA THR A 120 5.82 23.97 -3.21
C THR A 120 5.56 23.35 -1.83
N GLU A 121 4.40 23.64 -1.23
CA GLU A 121 4.00 23.05 0.05
C GLU A 121 4.16 21.52 -0.01
N ASN A 122 5.04 21.01 0.86
CA ASN A 122 5.48 19.62 0.88
C ASN A 122 4.37 18.75 1.49
N GLU A 123 3.36 18.42 0.69
CA GLU A 123 2.26 17.57 1.12
C GLU A 123 2.65 16.10 1.01
N ALA A 124 2.71 15.39 2.14
CA ALA A 124 3.03 13.97 2.19
C ALA A 124 2.11 13.17 1.24
N ALA A 125 2.70 12.57 0.21
CA ALA A 125 1.95 11.90 -0.85
C ALA A 125 1.34 10.56 -0.39
N PHE A 126 1.85 9.99 0.70
CA PHE A 126 1.43 8.72 1.27
C PHE A 126 1.49 8.88 2.79
N VAL A 127 0.42 8.54 3.53
CA VAL A 127 0.41 8.56 5.01
C VAL A 127 -0.45 7.42 5.54
N CYS A 128 0.12 6.57 6.40
CA CYS A 128 -0.59 5.47 7.04
C CYS A 128 -0.92 5.80 8.50
N THR A 129 -2.19 5.70 8.88
CA THR A 129 -2.63 5.83 10.27
C THR A 129 -3.40 4.59 10.71
N THR A 130 -3.15 4.16 11.93
CA THR A 130 -3.73 2.94 12.49
C THR A 130 -4.57 3.30 13.71
N SER A 131 -5.80 2.80 13.75
CA SER A 131 -6.67 2.98 14.93
C SER A 131 -6.57 1.79 15.87
N HIS A 132 -6.83 2.02 17.16
CA HIS A 132 -6.85 0.96 18.20
C HIS A 132 -7.82 -0.20 17.91
N ALA A 133 -8.74 -0.06 16.94
CA ALA A 133 -9.71 -1.08 16.54
C ALA A 133 -9.23 -1.95 15.35
N GLY A 134 -7.95 -1.90 14.97
CA GLY A 134 -7.39 -2.68 13.86
C GLY A 134 -7.87 -2.22 12.48
N ARG A 135 -8.43 -1.01 12.38
CA ARG A 135 -8.72 -0.37 11.08
C ARG A 135 -7.53 0.46 10.66
N ILE A 136 -7.07 0.23 9.44
CA ILE A 136 -5.96 0.96 8.82
C ILE A 136 -6.58 2.02 7.90
N GLN A 137 -6.11 3.25 8.03
CA GLN A 137 -6.47 4.36 7.16
C GLN A 137 -5.23 4.82 6.42
N LEU A 138 -5.26 4.70 5.09
CA LEU A 138 -4.20 5.18 4.23
C LEU A 138 -4.67 6.44 3.50
N HIS A 139 -3.83 7.46 3.46
CA HIS A 139 -4.04 8.68 2.71
C HIS A 139 -3.06 8.71 1.55
N LEU A 140 -3.55 9.04 0.35
CA LEU A 140 -2.75 9.21 -0.85
C LEU A 140 -3.07 10.58 -1.46
N THR A 141 -2.04 11.37 -1.74
CA THR A 141 -2.14 12.58 -2.55
C THR A 141 -1.49 12.32 -3.91
N THR A 142 -2.29 12.36 -4.99
CA THR A 142 -1.80 12.09 -6.35
C THR A 142 -2.54 12.91 -7.40
N GLU A 143 -1.81 13.41 -8.40
CA GLU A 143 -2.36 14.07 -9.59
C GLU A 143 -2.98 13.06 -10.58
N SER A 144 -2.75 11.76 -10.40
CA SER A 144 -3.21 10.70 -11.31
C SER A 144 -4.33 9.88 -10.69
N GLU A 145 -5.58 10.22 -11.00
CA GLU A 145 -6.77 9.47 -10.58
C GLU A 145 -6.69 7.95 -10.87
N PRO A 146 -6.17 7.49 -12.03
CA PRO A 146 -6.00 6.06 -12.30
C PRO A 146 -5.13 5.34 -11.25
N VAL A 147 -4.11 6.01 -10.70
CA VAL A 147 -3.23 5.46 -9.66
C VAL A 147 -4.03 5.19 -8.39
N ALA A 148 -4.97 6.08 -8.03
CA ALA A 148 -5.77 5.93 -6.83
C ALA A 148 -6.61 4.62 -6.87
N TYR A 149 -7.23 4.32 -8.00
CA TYR A 149 -7.99 3.07 -8.18
C TYR A 149 -7.09 1.83 -8.33
N LEU A 150 -5.95 1.97 -9.01
CA LEU A 150 -4.97 0.90 -9.17
C LEU A 150 -4.45 0.42 -7.80
N LEU A 151 -4.16 1.36 -6.90
CA LEU A 151 -3.62 1.06 -5.57
C LEU A 151 -4.57 0.18 -4.73
N VAL A 152 -5.89 0.32 -4.89
CA VAL A 152 -6.87 -0.56 -4.23
C VAL A 152 -6.57 -2.04 -4.53
N GLY A 153 -6.32 -2.35 -5.80
CA GLY A 153 -5.97 -3.68 -6.25
C GLY A 153 -4.62 -4.16 -5.76
N CYS A 154 -3.62 -3.28 -5.83
CA CYS A 154 -2.28 -3.59 -5.35
C CYS A 154 -2.30 -3.97 -3.86
N LEU A 155 -3.01 -3.19 -3.03
CA LEU A 155 -3.15 -3.46 -1.60
C LEU A 155 -3.85 -4.79 -1.32
N LYS A 156 -4.94 -5.10 -2.05
CA LYS A 156 -5.62 -6.41 -1.94
C LYS A 156 -4.69 -7.57 -2.29
N ALA A 157 -3.96 -7.46 -3.39
CA ALA A 157 -3.05 -8.51 -3.82
C ALA A 157 -1.85 -8.66 -2.87
N ILE A 158 -1.30 -7.58 -2.34
CA ILE A 158 -0.22 -7.63 -1.33
C ILE A 158 -0.72 -8.30 -0.05
N ALA A 159 -1.86 -7.85 0.49
CA ALA A 159 -2.47 -8.43 1.68
C ALA A 159 -2.67 -9.95 1.53
N MET A 160 -3.20 -10.35 0.37
CA MET A 160 -3.50 -11.75 0.12
C MET A 160 -2.25 -12.59 -0.16
N ARG A 161 -1.27 -12.05 -0.91
CA ARG A 161 -0.09 -12.81 -1.34
C ARG A 161 1.01 -12.89 -0.29
N LEU A 162 1.15 -11.87 0.56
CA LEU A 162 2.23 -11.83 1.54
C LEU A 162 1.77 -12.29 2.92
N TYR A 163 0.51 -12.02 3.28
CA TYR A 163 0.02 -12.17 4.65
C TYR A 163 -1.19 -13.10 4.78
N ASP A 164 -1.57 -13.80 3.71
CA ASP A 164 -2.78 -14.65 3.64
C ASP A 164 -4.04 -13.93 4.19
N THR A 165 -4.14 -12.63 3.97
CA THR A 165 -5.15 -11.76 4.59
C THR A 165 -6.12 -11.21 3.56
N GLN A 166 -7.41 -11.51 3.73
CA GLN A 166 -8.46 -10.91 2.92
C GLN A 166 -8.82 -9.51 3.44
N THR A 167 -8.96 -8.54 2.55
CA THR A 167 -9.26 -7.14 2.90
C THR A 167 -10.48 -6.59 2.15
N ASP A 168 -11.31 -5.83 2.87
CA ASP A 168 -12.28 -4.90 2.28
C ASP A 168 -11.64 -3.50 2.29
N ILE A 169 -11.59 -2.86 1.12
CA ILE A 169 -10.96 -1.55 0.96
C ILE A 169 -11.99 -0.59 0.38
N ARG A 170 -12.31 0.45 1.13
CA ARG A 170 -13.23 1.52 0.70
C ARG A 170 -12.44 2.77 0.35
N LEU A 171 -12.47 3.14 -0.92
CA LEU A 171 -11.84 4.35 -1.44
C LEU A 171 -12.80 5.54 -1.37
N MET A 172 -12.34 6.63 -0.79
CA MET A 172 -13.05 7.91 -0.73
C MET A 172 -12.15 9.01 -1.29
N SER A 173 -12.71 9.87 -2.14
CA SER A 173 -12.07 11.13 -2.53
C SER A 173 -12.50 12.25 -1.59
N TYR A 174 -11.64 13.24 -1.40
CA TYR A 174 -11.99 14.43 -0.63
C TYR A 174 -12.72 15.45 -1.53
N SER A 175 -13.73 16.14 -0.99
CA SER A 175 -14.49 17.14 -1.73
C SER A 175 -13.75 18.47 -1.88
N ASN A 176 -12.78 18.74 -1.01
CA ASN A 176 -11.98 19.98 -1.02
C ASN A 176 -10.71 19.87 -1.86
N ASP A 177 -10.16 18.67 -2.06
CA ASP A 177 -9.01 18.44 -2.96
C ASP A 177 -9.21 17.14 -3.75
N PRO A 178 -9.37 17.21 -5.08
CA PRO A 178 -9.56 16.02 -5.94
C PRO A 178 -8.33 15.10 -6.00
N ARG A 179 -7.17 15.58 -5.54
CA ARG A 179 -5.91 14.82 -5.52
C ARG A 179 -5.78 13.95 -4.28
N ARG A 180 -6.58 14.22 -3.25
CA ARG A 180 -6.55 13.49 -1.98
C ARG A 180 -7.52 12.32 -2.02
N PHE A 181 -7.02 11.16 -1.60
CA PHE A 181 -7.76 9.92 -1.47
C PHE A 181 -7.55 9.30 -0.10
N ARG A 182 -8.60 8.70 0.46
CA ARG A 182 -8.55 7.91 1.70
C ARG A 182 -8.98 6.48 1.43
N TYR A 183 -8.19 5.53 1.90
CA TYR A 183 -8.47 4.11 1.87
C TYR A 183 -8.76 3.65 3.29
N ASP A 184 -10.01 3.30 3.56
CA ASP A 184 -10.37 2.60 4.79
C ASP A 184 -10.22 1.09 4.54
N ILE A 185 -9.22 0.48 5.18
CA ILE A 185 -8.88 -0.92 5.00
C ILE A 185 -9.38 -1.69 6.23
N THR A 186 -10.22 -2.69 5.98
CA THR A 186 -10.74 -3.61 6.99
C THR A 186 -10.25 -5.01 6.68
N VAL A 187 -9.60 -5.65 7.64
CA VAL A 187 -9.22 -7.06 7.56
C VAL A 187 -10.45 -7.93 7.79
N LEU A 188 -10.69 -8.87 6.88
CA LEU A 188 -11.78 -9.83 6.97
C LEU A 188 -11.24 -11.17 7.50
N PRO A 189 -11.96 -11.85 8.41
CA PRO A 189 -11.58 -13.19 8.84
C PRO A 189 -11.64 -14.15 7.65
N LEU A 190 -10.54 -14.83 7.35
CA LEU A 190 -10.55 -15.88 6.35
C LEU A 190 -11.43 -17.02 6.90
N HIS A 191 -12.57 -17.29 6.26
CA HIS A 191 -13.32 -18.52 6.56
C HIS A 191 -12.38 -19.69 6.25
N GLN A 192 -11.96 -20.41 7.31
CA GLN A 192 -11.05 -21.55 7.22
C GLN A 192 -11.43 -22.44 6.03
N ARG A 193 -10.59 -22.47 5.00
CA ARG A 193 -10.58 -23.61 4.10
C ARG A 193 -10.00 -24.78 4.87
N LEU A 194 -10.91 -25.57 5.46
CA LEU A 194 -10.58 -26.86 6.04
C LEU A 194 -9.83 -27.71 5.01
N LYS A 195 -8.54 -27.95 5.26
CA LYS A 195 -8.04 -29.32 5.34
C LYS A 195 -6.76 -29.37 6.18
N GLU A 196 -6.86 -30.26 7.16
CA GLU A 196 -5.86 -30.70 8.12
C GLU A 196 -4.61 -31.23 7.41
N ASP A 197 -3.43 -30.83 7.89
CA ASP A 197 -2.44 -31.79 8.37
C ASP A 197 -1.42 -31.09 9.28
N ASN A 198 -1.18 -31.75 10.41
CA ASN A 198 -0.45 -31.35 11.62
C ASN A 198 0.84 -30.53 11.44
N CYS A 199 0.89 -29.38 12.12
CA CYS A 199 2.02 -29.06 12.99
C CYS A 199 1.54 -28.24 14.19
N GLU A 200 1.59 -28.85 15.38
CA GLU A 200 1.45 -28.16 16.64
C GLU A 200 2.62 -27.17 16.79
N ALA A 201 2.34 -25.90 16.52
CA ALA A 201 3.08 -24.81 17.13
C ALA A 201 2.05 -24.00 17.91
N ALA A 202 2.05 -24.21 19.22
CA ALA A 202 1.39 -23.32 20.17
C ALA A 202 1.93 -21.90 19.93
N SER A 203 1.20 -21.11 19.16
CA SER A 203 1.36 -19.67 19.19
C SER A 203 0.61 -19.19 20.42
N ASP A 204 1.31 -19.20 21.55
CA ASP A 204 1.02 -18.28 22.64
C ASP A 204 1.16 -16.87 22.04
N ALA A 205 0.07 -16.39 21.42
CA ALA A 205 -0.14 -14.99 21.17
C ALA A 205 -0.33 -14.36 22.55
N VAL A 206 0.78 -14.16 23.25
CA VAL A 206 0.86 -13.25 24.39
C VAL A 206 0.41 -11.92 23.83
N SER A 207 -0.85 -11.60 24.05
CA SER A 207 -1.34 -10.24 23.97
C SER A 207 -0.40 -9.46 24.87
N LEU A 208 0.54 -8.74 24.27
CA LEU A 208 1.38 -7.75 24.94
C LEU A 208 0.42 -6.68 25.43
N ALA A 209 -0.20 -6.95 26.58
CA ALA A 209 -1.09 -6.04 27.25
C ALA A 209 -0.26 -4.78 27.53
N THR A 210 -0.54 -3.71 26.79
CA THR A 210 -0.06 -2.38 27.11
C THR A 210 -0.73 -2.02 28.43
N SER A 211 -0.04 -2.27 29.53
CA SER A 211 -0.58 -1.96 30.84
C SER A 211 -0.51 -0.47 31.08
N ASN A 212 -1.60 0.08 31.60
CA ASN A 212 -1.68 1.47 32.05
C ASN A 212 -1.21 1.64 33.50
N ASN A 213 -0.67 0.57 34.13
CA ASN A 213 -0.18 0.61 35.50
C ASN A 213 1.34 0.77 35.53
N VAL A 214 1.81 1.97 35.90
CA VAL A 214 3.25 2.29 35.99
C VAL A 214 4.05 1.29 36.86
N ASN A 215 3.40 0.60 37.81
CA ASN A 215 4.08 -0.34 38.70
C ASN A 215 4.46 -1.68 38.05
N ASP A 216 4.02 -1.99 36.83
CA ASP A 216 4.41 -3.22 36.12
C ASP A 216 5.51 -3.01 35.07
N LEU A 217 6.07 -1.79 35.01
CA LEU A 217 7.26 -1.49 34.21
C LEU A 217 8.40 -2.42 34.63
N ARG A 218 8.80 -3.30 33.69
CA ARG A 218 9.92 -4.24 33.87
C ARG A 218 11.28 -3.55 33.91
N ILE A 219 11.35 -2.30 33.45
CA ILE A 219 12.54 -1.46 33.45
C ILE A 219 12.27 -0.20 34.26
N GLY A 220 13.14 0.09 35.22
CA GLY A 220 13.09 1.36 35.94
C GLY A 220 13.50 2.53 35.04
N VAL A 221 12.96 3.72 35.32
CA VAL A 221 13.22 4.96 34.55
C VAL A 221 14.71 5.25 34.43
N ALA A 222 15.50 5.06 35.50
CA ALA A 222 16.95 5.29 35.47
C ALA A 222 17.69 4.34 34.51
N SER A 223 17.29 3.06 34.45
CA SER A 223 17.86 2.09 33.51
C SER A 223 17.49 2.43 32.07
N PHE A 224 16.25 2.89 31.85
CA PHE A 224 15.80 3.36 30.54
C PHE A 224 16.59 4.60 30.07
N CYS A 225 16.78 5.61 30.94
CA CYS A 225 17.55 6.80 30.59
C CYS A 225 19.01 6.51 30.26
N LYS A 226 19.63 5.52 30.93
CA LYS A 226 21.00 5.09 30.63
C LYS A 226 21.10 4.29 29.33
N ALA A 227 20.05 3.55 28.97
CA ALA A 227 20.01 2.75 27.75
C ALA A 227 19.77 3.62 26.49
N PHE A 228 19.05 4.73 26.65
CA PHE A 228 18.71 5.64 25.55
C PHE A 228 19.16 7.07 25.89
N PRO A 229 20.43 7.44 25.64
CA PRO A 229 20.95 8.76 26.00
C PRO A 229 20.26 9.91 25.26
N TRP A 230 19.76 9.63 24.05
CA TRP A 230 19.11 10.60 23.17
C TRP A 230 17.58 10.38 23.15
N HIS A 231 16.92 10.70 24.26
CA HIS A 231 15.46 10.74 24.32
C HIS A 231 14.98 11.90 25.19
N PHE A 232 13.75 12.34 24.94
CA PHE A 232 13.02 13.21 25.84
C PHE A 232 11.53 12.86 25.81
N VAL A 233 10.84 13.14 26.91
CA VAL A 233 9.39 12.95 27.03
C VAL A 233 8.78 14.29 27.39
N THR A 234 7.67 14.66 26.75
CA THR A 234 6.90 15.87 27.06
C THR A 234 5.50 15.53 27.54
N ASP A 235 4.91 16.41 28.34
CA ASP A 235 3.49 16.30 28.70
C ASP A 235 2.59 16.95 27.64
N LYS A 236 1.27 16.90 27.87
CA LYS A 236 0.26 17.53 26.99
C LYS A 236 0.37 19.07 26.89
N ARG A 237 1.19 19.71 27.73
CA ARG A 237 1.49 21.14 27.71
C ARG A 237 2.83 21.42 27.03
N LEU A 238 3.46 20.41 26.45
CA LEU A 238 4.79 20.46 25.82
C LEU A 238 5.93 20.74 26.82
N GLU A 239 5.72 20.48 28.11
CA GLU A 239 6.75 20.61 29.13
C GLU A 239 7.60 19.33 29.18
N LEU A 240 8.93 19.48 29.22
CA LEU A 240 9.85 18.35 29.33
C LEU A 240 9.73 17.67 30.70
N VAL A 241 9.36 16.39 30.72
CA VAL A 241 9.18 15.59 31.95
C VAL A 241 10.27 14.53 32.15
N GLN A 242 10.98 14.14 31.09
CA GLN A 242 12.09 13.19 31.18
C GLN A 242 13.11 13.49 30.07
N LEU A 243 14.39 13.31 30.38
CA LEU A 243 15.52 13.43 29.46
C LEU A 243 16.46 12.24 29.65
N GLY A 244 17.11 11.82 28.55
CA GLY A 244 18.24 10.90 28.60
C GLY A 244 19.43 11.50 29.31
N MET A 245 20.22 10.63 29.96
CA MET A 245 21.52 10.98 30.55
C MET A 245 22.65 10.52 29.62
#